data_AF-A0A661IDR1-F1
#
_entry.id   AF-A0A661IDR1-F1
#
_cell.length_a   1.000
_cell.length_b   1.000
_cell.length_c   1.000
_cell.angle_alpha   90.00
_cell.angle_beta   90.00
_cell.angle_gamma   90.00
#
_symmetry.space_group_name_H-M   'P 1'
#
loop_
_entity.id
_entity.type
_entity.pdbx_description
1 polymer ?
#
loop_
_entity_poly.entity_id
_entity_poly.type
_entity_poly.pdbx_seq_one_letter_code
_entity_poly.pdbx_strand_id
1 'polypeptide(L)' 'MIILFDLDGTLIDSTEAILESFGVAFESFGVAVPEDALIEAEIGHPLDVMFMTLGVDEERVWDYVDA' A
#
# COMPACT_ATOMS: atom_id res chain seq x y z
N MET A 1 -13.90 29.19 -8.80
CA MET A 1 -13.43 27.93 -9.42
C MET A 1 -12.62 27.20 -8.38
N ILE A 2 -12.92 25.94 -8.09
CA ILE A 2 -12.18 25.11 -7.14
C ILE A 2 -11.58 23.95 -7.95
N ILE A 3 -10.29 23.69 -7.76
CA ILE A 3 -9.57 22.58 -8.37
C ILE A 3 -9.08 21.70 -7.21
N LEU A 4 -9.31 20.39 -7.32
CA LEU A 4 -8.88 19.38 -6.37
C LEU A 4 -7.74 18.58 -7.01
N PHE A 5 -6.68 18.34 -6.23
CA PHE A 5 -5.56 17.52 -6.62
C PHE A 5 -5.46 16.34 -5.67
N ASP A 6 -5.11 15.19 -6.24
CA ASP A 6 -4.61 14.08 -5.46
C ASP A 6 -3.16 14.34 -5.01
N LEU A 7 -2.69 13.63 -3.99
CA LEU A 7 -1.38 13.84 -3.38
C LEU A 7 -0.33 12.89 -4.00
N ASP A 8 -0.52 11.59 -3.77
CA ASP A 8 0.43 10.54 -4.10
C ASP A 8 0.42 10.26 -5.60
N GLY A 9 1.60 10.27 -6.24
CA GLY A 9 1.72 10.11 -7.69
C GLY A 9 1.21 11.29 -8.53
N THR A 10 0.60 12.31 -7.90
CA THR A 10 0.11 13.53 -8.57
C THR A 10 0.93 14.76 -8.19
N LEU A 11 1.07 15.05 -6.91
CA LEU A 11 1.83 16.22 -6.40
C LEU A 11 3.20 15.82 -5.88
N ILE A 12 3.33 14.62 -5.31
CA ILE A 12 4.57 14.08 -4.79
C ILE A 12 4.81 12.68 -5.36
N ASP A 13 6.09 12.35 -5.54
CA ASP A 13 6.50 10.97 -5.77
C ASP A 13 6.75 10.32 -4.40
N SER A 14 5.72 9.65 -3.89
CA SER A 14 5.73 8.91 -2.62
C SER A 14 5.95 7.41 -2.80
N THR A 15 6.21 6.96 -4.03
CA THR A 15 6.30 5.54 -4.41
C THR A 15 7.29 4.77 -3.53
N GLU A 16 8.52 5.29 -3.36
CA GLU A 16 9.57 4.64 -2.56
C GLU A 16 9.16 4.47 -1.09
N ALA A 17 8.55 5.50 -0.50
CA ALA A 17 8.10 5.45 0.90
C ALA A 17 6.93 4.48 1.10
N ILE A 18 6.03 4.38 0.12
CA ILE A 18 4.93 3.41 0.13
C ILE A 18 5.49 1.99 0.04
N LEU A 19 6.41 1.73 -0.89
CA LEU A 19 7.07 0.43 -1.03
C LEU A 19 7.78 -0.01 0.26
N GLU A 20 8.55 0.89 0.88
CA GLU A 20 9.22 0.63 2.16
C GLU A 20 8.21 0.29 3.27
N SER A 21 7.11 1.05 3.37
CA SER A 21 6.07 0.83 4.38
C SER A 21 5.37 -0.52 4.20
N PHE A 22 5.04 -0.90 2.96
CA PHE A 22 4.49 -2.22 2.67
C PHE A 22 5.50 -3.32 3.00
N GLY A 23 6.78 -3.13 2.67
CA GLY A 23 7.85 -4.04 3.06
C GLY A 23 7.87 -4.29 4.56
N VAL A 24 7.86 -3.22 5.36
CA VAL A 24 7.83 -3.30 6.84
C VAL A 24 6.59 -4.06 7.32
N ALA A 25 5.41 -3.76 6.78
CA ALA A 25 4.17 -4.43 7.16
C ALA A 25 4.25 -5.94 6.88
N PHE A 26 4.60 -6.37 5.67
CA PHE A 26 4.74 -7.79 5.31
C PHE A 26 5.82 -8.50 6.14
N GLU A 27 6.96 -7.85 6.36
CA GLU A 27 8.04 -8.40 7.20
C GLU A 27 7.61 -8.58 8.67
N SER A 28 6.81 -7.68 9.22
CA SER A 28 6.32 -7.76 10.61
C SER A 28 5.47 -9.02 10.87
N PHE A 29 4.79 -9.53 9.84
CA PHE A 29 4.02 -10.79 9.89
C PHE A 29 4.81 -12.01 9.42
N GLY A 30 6.11 -11.85 9.10
CA GLY A 30 6.99 -12.93 8.67
C GLY A 30 6.61 -13.55 7.32
N VAL A 31 5.93 -12.79 6.47
CA VAL A 31 5.53 -13.21 5.12
C VAL A 31 6.45 -12.59 4.07
N ALA A 32 6.52 -13.21 2.89
CA ALA A 32 7.29 -12.65 1.78
C ALA A 32 6.65 -11.35 1.29
N VAL A 33 7.45 -10.32 1.11
CA VAL A 33 7.02 -9.05 0.51
C VAL A 33 6.69 -9.30 -0.97
N PRO A 34 5.54 -8.81 -1.47
CA PRO A 34 5.22 -8.85 -2.90
C PRO A 34 6.25 -8.10 -3.76
N GLU A 35 6.27 -8.37 -5.06
CA GLU A 35 7.09 -7.58 -5.99
C GLU A 35 6.64 -6.11 -6.01
N ASP A 36 7.59 -5.17 -6.04
CA ASP A 36 7.32 -3.73 -6.02
C ASP A 36 6.30 -3.31 -7.10
N ALA A 37 6.40 -3.88 -8.30
CA ALA A 37 5.48 -3.59 -9.41
C ALA A 37 4.01 -3.95 -9.11
N LEU A 38 3.77 -4.93 -8.22
CA LEU A 38 2.43 -5.29 -7.78
C LEU A 38 1.90 -4.29 -6.75
N ILE A 39 2.76 -3.78 -5.86
CA ILE A 39 2.40 -2.76 -4.88
C ILE A 39 2.15 -1.42 -5.58
N GLU A 40 3.01 -1.05 -6.54
CA GLU A 40 2.88 0.16 -7.36
C GLU A 40 1.57 0.21 -8.14
N ALA A 41 1.11 -0.93 -8.66
CA ALA A 41 -0.14 -1.02 -9.40
C ALA A 41 -1.38 -0.71 -8.54
N GLU A 42 -1.24 -0.78 -7.22
CA GLU A 42 -2.32 -0.55 -6.26
C GLU A 42 -2.27 0.86 -5.63
N ILE A 43 -1.23 1.65 -5.89
CA ILE A 43 -1.09 3.00 -5.32
C ILE A 43 -2.27 3.89 -5.75
N GLY A 44 -2.93 4.49 -4.76
CA GLY A 44 -4.13 5.31 -4.92
C GLY A 44 -5.42 4.57 -4.53
N HIS A 45 -5.38 3.25 -4.31
CA HIS A 45 -6.47 2.53 -3.66
C HIS A 45 -6.40 2.69 -2.13
N PRO A 46 -7.52 2.49 -1.42
CA PRO A 46 -7.52 2.36 0.03
C PRO A 46 -6.58 1.23 0.49
N LEU A 47 -5.86 1.43 1.61
CA LEU A 47 -4.84 0.49 2.09
C LEU A 47 -5.35 -0.93 2.31
N ASP A 48 -6.57 -1.07 2.85
CA ASP A 48 -7.23 -2.36 3.03
C ASP A 48 -7.41 -3.08 1.69
N VAL A 49 -7.85 -2.37 0.66
CA VAL A 49 -7.97 -2.91 -0.70
C VAL A 49 -6.59 -3.34 -1.20
N MET A 50 -5.57 -2.48 -1.11
CA MET A 50 -4.22 -2.80 -1.56
C MET A 50 -3.69 -4.11 -0.93
N PHE A 51 -3.76 -4.24 0.39
CA PHE A 51 -3.31 -5.46 1.09
C PHE A 51 -4.13 -6.70 0.68
N MET A 52 -5.44 -6.58 0.51
CA MET A 52 -6.28 -7.68 0.02
C MET A 52 -5.90 -8.12 -1.39
N THR A 53 -5.63 -7.18 -2.31
CA THR A 53 -5.20 -7.52 -3.69
C THR A 53 -3.84 -8.20 -3.71
N LEU A 54 -2.98 -7.90 -2.72
CA LEU A 54 -1.66 -8.50 -2.54
C LEU A 54 -1.70 -9.85 -1.78
N GLY A 55 -2.90 -10.36 -1.47
CA GLY A 55 -3.10 -11.70 -0.91
C GLY A 55 -3.24 -11.76 0.61
N VAL A 56 -3.47 -10.63 1.28
CA VAL A 56 -3.84 -10.61 2.71
C VAL A 56 -5.32 -10.96 2.86
N ASP A 57 -5.63 -11.89 3.77
CA ASP A 57 -7.01 -12.26 4.08
C ASP A 57 -7.80 -11.06 4.64
N GLU A 58 -9.05 -10.90 4.22
CA GLU A 58 -9.96 -9.82 4.66
C GLU A 58 -10.09 -9.74 6.19
N GLU A 59 -10.06 -10.90 6.87
CA GLU A 59 -10.14 -10.97 8.33
C GLU A 59 -8.91 -10.40 9.05
N ARG A 60 -7.78 -10.28 8.34
CA ARG A 60 -6.48 -9.84 8.87
C ARG A 60 -5.99 -8.54 8.27
N VAL A 61 -6.70 -7.98 7.29
CA VAL A 61 -6.25 -6.81 6.53
C VAL A 61 -5.91 -5.61 7.42
N TRP A 62 -6.71 -5.38 8.47
CA TRP A 62 -6.49 -4.28 9.40
C TRP A 62 -5.26 -4.49 10.29
N ASP A 63 -4.84 -5.73 10.54
CA ASP A 63 -3.58 -5.99 11.22
C ASP A 63 -2.40 -5.46 10.38
N TYR A 64 -2.47 -5.57 9.06
CA TYR A 64 -1.44 -5.08 8.14
C TYR A 64 -1.45 -3.56 7.97
N VAL A 65 -2.64 -2.94 8.05
CA VAL A 65 -2.77 -1.48 8.03
C VAL A 65 -2.23 -0.85 9.31
N ASP A 66 -2.33 -1.54 10.45
CA ASP A 66 -1.91 -1.03 11.77
C ASP A 66 -0.45 -1.36 12.16
N ALA A 67 0.29 -2.10 11.32
CA ALA A 67 1.66 -2.56 11.58
C ALA A 67 2.71 -1.44 11.42
#